data_AF-R7IQ94-F1
#
_entry.id   AF-R7IQ94-F1
#
_cell.length_a   1.000
_cell.length_b   1.000
_cell.length_c   1.000
_cell.angle_alpha   90.00
_cell.angle_beta   90.00
_cell.angle_gamma   90.00
#
_symmetry.space_group_name_H-M   'P 1'
#
loop_
_entity.id
_entity.type
_entity.pdbx_description
1 polymer ?
#
loop_
_entity_poly.entity_id
_entity_poly.type
_entity_poly.pdbx_seq_one_letter_code
_entity_poly.pdbx_strand_id
1 'polypeptide(L)'
;MLENELYEPMRCWLEQYLKDNYKGYEIITVDTSQERLDRALTKYDIVNEMATGVDIQIDVLGIARKKNIVKLFFIEAKKTKLTLRDLGQLWAYCKLVDPEEAFLFSSAGLGSLNKLVNSFRREDLLDFGNGKKIKKMKIALWDVTKNTVDLSSMVPKI
;
A
#
# COMPACT_ATOMS: atom_id res chain seq x y z
N MET A 1 3.83 7.17 -20.32
CA MET A 1 3.62 6.11 -19.33
C MET A 1 2.19 6.19 -18.82
N LEU A 2 1.44 5.10 -18.94
CA LEU A 2 0.12 4.95 -18.33
C LEU A 2 0.28 4.57 -16.85
N GLU A 3 -0.76 4.75 -16.04
CA GLU A 3 -0.66 4.44 -14.60
C GLU A 3 -0.56 2.93 -14.35
N ASN A 4 -1.25 2.12 -15.17
CA ASN A 4 -1.20 0.67 -15.09
C ASN A 4 0.16 0.05 -15.44
N GLU A 5 1.04 0.80 -16.12
CA GLU A 5 2.42 0.38 -16.33
C GLU A 5 3.25 0.38 -15.02
N LEU A 6 2.75 0.99 -13.93
CA LEU A 6 3.39 0.99 -12.62
C LEU A 6 3.09 -0.29 -11.81
N TYR A 7 1.96 -0.95 -12.06
CA TYR A 7 1.44 -1.98 -11.16
C TYR A 7 2.34 -3.22 -11.11
N GLU A 8 2.74 -3.75 -12.27
CA GLU A 8 3.58 -4.96 -12.32
C GLU A 8 4.98 -4.75 -11.70
N PRO A 9 5.71 -3.65 -11.99
CA PRO A 9 6.94 -3.32 -11.28
C PRO A 9 6.75 -3.20 -9.75
N MET A 10 5.69 -2.55 -9.29
CA MET A 10 5.40 -2.39 -7.86
C MET A 10 4.98 -3.71 -7.20
N ARG A 11 4.27 -4.59 -7.92
CA ARG A 11 3.93 -5.95 -7.48
C ARG A 11 5.20 -6.78 -7.27
N CYS A 12 6.12 -6.77 -8.25
CA CYS A 12 7.41 -7.43 -8.12
C CYS A 12 8.22 -6.91 -6.92
N TRP A 13 8.25 -5.59 -6.73
CA TRP A 13 8.92 -4.98 -5.58
C TRP A 13 8.28 -5.40 -4.25
N LEU A 14 6.95 -5.41 -4.17
CA LEU A 14 6.23 -5.84 -2.98
C LEU A 14 6.53 -7.31 -2.67
N GLU A 15 6.56 -8.16 -3.69
CA GLU A 15 6.85 -9.58 -3.54
C GLU A 15 8.23 -9.79 -2.91
N GLN A 16 9.25 -9.09 -3.44
CA GLN A 16 10.61 -9.16 -2.90
C GLN A 16 10.67 -8.60 -1.47
N TYR A 17 10.08 -7.43 -1.23
CA TYR A 17 9.99 -6.82 0.09
C TYR A 17 9.38 -7.78 1.11
N LEU A 18 8.27 -8.45 0.76
CA LEU A 18 7.59 -9.38 1.67
C LEU A 18 8.39 -10.67 1.89
N LYS A 19 9.04 -11.22 0.87
CA LYS A 19 9.93 -12.38 1.02
C LYS A 19 11.09 -12.11 1.98
N ASP A 20 11.65 -10.90 1.92
CA ASP A 20 12.77 -10.51 2.77
C ASP A 20 12.35 -10.29 4.24
N ASN A 21 11.17 -9.68 4.46
CA ASN A 21 10.72 -9.25 5.79
C ASN A 21 9.80 -10.28 6.51
N TYR A 22 9.08 -11.12 5.77
CA TYR A 22 8.09 -12.07 6.31
C TYR A 22 8.52 -13.53 6.10
N LYS A 23 9.72 -13.86 6.57
CA LYS A 23 10.30 -15.22 6.41
C LYS A 23 9.41 -16.33 6.96
N GLY A 24 9.23 -17.38 6.16
CA GLY A 24 8.40 -18.53 6.50
C GLY A 24 6.89 -18.27 6.43
N TYR A 25 6.47 -17.16 5.83
CA TYR A 25 5.13 -16.99 5.27
C TYR A 25 5.15 -17.40 3.80
N GLU A 26 4.02 -17.92 3.32
CA GLU A 26 3.71 -17.97 1.90
C GLU A 26 3.37 -16.55 1.44
N ILE A 27 4.03 -16.08 0.39
CA ILE A 27 3.87 -14.73 -0.15
C ILE A 27 3.15 -14.79 -1.48
N ILE A 28 2.04 -14.06 -1.58
CA ILE A 28 1.26 -13.88 -2.80
C ILE A 28 1.15 -12.38 -3.05
N THR A 29 1.42 -11.94 -4.28
CA THR A 29 1.19 -10.55 -4.68
C THR A 29 0.47 -10.52 -6.01
N VAL A 30 -0.50 -9.61 -6.16
CA VAL A 30 -1.36 -9.52 -7.33
C VAL A 30 -1.68 -8.08 -7.69
N ASP A 31 -1.77 -7.81 -8.99
CA ASP A 31 -2.44 -6.62 -9.50
C ASP A 31 -3.95 -6.81 -9.34
N THR A 32 -4.57 -5.92 -8.57
CA THR A 32 -6.00 -5.91 -8.27
C THR A 32 -6.68 -4.64 -8.75
N SER A 33 -6.00 -3.82 -9.56
CA SER A 33 -6.48 -2.50 -10.03
C SER A 33 -7.82 -2.56 -10.78
N GLN A 34 -8.18 -3.72 -11.34
CA GLN A 34 -9.40 -3.93 -12.11
C GLN A 34 -10.50 -4.67 -11.34
N GLU A 35 -10.30 -4.96 -10.06
CA GLU A 35 -11.31 -5.67 -9.25
C GLU A 35 -11.44 -5.13 -7.83
N ARG A 36 -12.53 -5.51 -7.17
CA ARG A 36 -12.76 -5.13 -5.77
C ARG A 36 -11.96 -6.06 -4.86
N LEU A 37 -11.51 -5.51 -3.74
CA LEU A 37 -10.68 -6.21 -2.77
C LEU A 37 -11.36 -7.48 -2.23
N ASP A 38 -12.66 -7.43 -1.95
CA ASP A 38 -13.43 -8.60 -1.46
C ASP A 38 -13.41 -9.76 -2.46
N ARG A 39 -13.54 -9.47 -3.76
CA ARG A 39 -13.43 -10.45 -4.85
C ARG A 39 -12.02 -10.99 -4.98
N ALA A 40 -11.01 -10.13 -4.91
CA ALA A 40 -9.61 -10.54 -4.96
C ALA A 40 -9.25 -11.50 -3.81
N LEU A 41 -9.67 -11.16 -2.58
CA LEU A 41 -9.42 -11.99 -1.39
C LEU A 41 -10.15 -13.34 -1.44
N THR A 42 -11.36 -13.37 -1.99
CA THR A 42 -12.14 -14.62 -2.13
C THR A 42 -11.42 -15.66 -2.98
N LYS A 43 -10.63 -15.26 -3.98
CA LYS A 43 -9.80 -16.19 -4.80
C LYS A 43 -8.75 -16.95 -3.99
N TYR A 44 -8.44 -16.50 -2.78
CA TYR A 44 -7.45 -17.09 -1.87
C TYR A 44 -8.08 -17.63 -0.58
N ASP A 45 -9.40 -17.83 -0.56
CA ASP A 45 -10.17 -18.27 0.60
C ASP A 45 -10.04 -17.34 1.82
N ILE A 46 -9.91 -16.04 1.56
CA ILE A 46 -9.84 -15.00 2.60
C ILE A 46 -11.13 -14.19 2.57
N VAL A 47 -11.81 -14.11 3.71
CA VAL A 47 -12.98 -13.25 3.90
C VAL A 47 -12.58 -12.10 4.82
N ASN A 48 -12.83 -10.87 4.36
CA ASN A 48 -12.74 -9.67 5.17
C ASN A 48 -14.11 -8.99 5.20
N GLU A 49 -14.83 -9.13 6.31
CA GLU A 49 -16.19 -8.59 6.48
C GLU A 49 -16.23 -7.07 6.25
N MET A 50 -15.20 -6.36 6.69
CA MET A 50 -15.11 -4.90 6.56
C MET A 50 -14.88 -4.42 5.11
N ALA A 51 -14.40 -5.29 4.22
CA ALA A 51 -14.23 -4.99 2.79
C ALA A 51 -15.46 -5.39 1.95
N THR A 52 -16.30 -6.29 2.46
CA THR A 52 -17.37 -6.94 1.68
C THR A 52 -18.48 -5.93 1.33
N GLY A 53 -18.68 -5.69 0.03
CA GLY A 53 -19.72 -4.76 -0.45
C GLY A 53 -19.44 -3.26 -0.24
N VAL A 54 -18.22 -2.90 0.19
CA VAL A 54 -17.79 -1.50 0.44
C VAL A 54 -17.14 -0.86 -0.80
N ASP A 55 -16.94 -1.63 -1.87
CA ASP A 55 -16.35 -1.19 -3.13
C ASP A 55 -14.90 -0.68 -3.01
N ILE A 56 -14.12 -1.27 -2.10
CA ILE A 56 -12.68 -1.00 -1.99
C ILE A 56 -11.95 -1.55 -3.21
N GLN A 57 -11.16 -0.71 -3.87
CA GLN A 57 -10.24 -1.08 -4.94
C GLN A 57 -8.83 -0.62 -4.56
N ILE A 58 -7.87 -1.54 -4.67
CA ILE A 58 -6.44 -1.30 -4.40
C ILE A 58 -5.68 -1.72 -5.66
N ASP A 59 -4.67 -0.95 -6.06
CA ASP A 59 -3.91 -1.25 -7.27
C ASP A 59 -3.14 -2.58 -7.16
N VAL A 60 -2.40 -2.78 -6.06
CA VAL A 60 -1.65 -4.02 -5.82
C VAL A 60 -1.88 -4.50 -4.40
N LEU A 61 -2.24 -5.78 -4.29
CA LEU A 61 -2.47 -6.49 -3.04
C LEU A 61 -1.32 -7.48 -2.78
N GLY A 62 -0.77 -7.44 -1.57
CA GLY A 62 0.09 -8.47 -1.01
C GLY A 62 -0.62 -9.26 0.09
N ILE A 63 -0.39 -10.56 0.11
CA ILE A 63 -0.88 -11.49 1.13
C ILE A 63 0.33 -12.27 1.66
N ALA A 64 0.55 -12.23 2.97
CA ALA A 64 1.46 -13.13 3.64
C ALA A 64 0.65 -14.10 4.51
N ARG A 65 0.71 -15.40 4.21
CA ARG A 65 -0.04 -16.45 4.90
C ARG A 65 0.89 -17.38 5.68
N LYS A 66 0.54 -17.68 6.94
CA LYS A 66 1.23 -18.69 7.75
C LYS A 66 0.27 -19.34 8.73
N LYS A 67 -0.03 -20.63 8.52
CA LYS A 67 -1.06 -21.36 9.28
C LYS A 67 -2.39 -20.59 9.21
N ASN A 68 -2.93 -20.18 10.35
CA ASN A 68 -4.18 -19.43 10.46
C ASN A 68 -3.98 -17.90 10.48
N ILE A 69 -2.75 -17.43 10.23
CA ILE A 69 -2.43 -16.00 10.17
C ILE A 69 -2.41 -15.56 8.71
N VAL A 70 -3.20 -14.53 8.41
CA VAL A 70 -3.21 -13.83 7.12
C VAL A 70 -2.89 -12.37 7.39
N LYS A 71 -1.89 -11.84 6.70
CA LYS A 71 -1.53 -10.41 6.72
C LYS A 71 -1.72 -9.83 5.32
N LEU A 72 -2.35 -8.66 5.25
CA LEU A 72 -2.62 -7.97 4.00
C LEU A 72 -1.69 -6.76 3.85
N PHE A 73 -1.32 -6.44 2.61
CA PHE A 73 -0.44 -5.33 2.27
C PHE A 73 -1.02 -4.61 1.06
N PHE A 74 -1.03 -3.28 1.09
CA PHE A 74 -1.58 -2.48 -0.01
C PHE A 74 -0.51 -1.61 -0.64
N ILE A 75 -0.50 -1.53 -1.96
CA ILE A 75 0.11 -0.42 -2.69
C ILE A 75 -0.99 0.29 -3.48
N GLU A 76 -1.04 1.60 -3.32
CA GLU A 76 -1.73 2.54 -4.20
C GLU A 76 -0.68 3.28 -5.02
N ALA A 77 -0.81 3.26 -6.34
CA ALA A 77 0.13 3.85 -7.28
C ALA A 77 -0.45 5.10 -7.93
N LYS A 78 0.40 6.10 -8.18
CA LYS A 78 0.05 7.31 -8.90
C LYS A 78 1.12 7.66 -9.93
N LYS A 79 0.71 7.85 -11.18
CA LYS A 79 1.61 8.46 -12.18
C LYS A 79 1.74 9.98 -12.00
N THR A 80 0.87 10.57 -11.18
CA THR A 80 0.79 12.01 -10.89
C THR A 80 1.29 12.32 -9.49
N LYS A 81 1.48 13.62 -9.20
CA LYS A 81 1.93 14.08 -7.87
C LYS A 81 0.89 13.72 -6.81
N LEU A 82 1.34 13.19 -5.68
CA LEU A 82 0.43 12.80 -4.59
C LEU A 82 -0.36 14.00 -4.02
N THR A 83 -1.62 13.73 -3.72
CA THR A 83 -2.58 14.69 -3.18
C THR A 83 -3.13 14.25 -1.83
N LEU A 84 -3.80 15.17 -1.12
CA LEU A 84 -4.56 14.83 0.09
C LEU A 84 -5.70 13.83 -0.16
N ARG A 85 -6.25 13.80 -1.38
CA ARG A 85 -7.30 12.85 -1.76
C ARG A 85 -6.74 11.42 -1.78
N ASP A 86 -5.58 11.23 -2.41
CA ASP A 86 -4.92 9.90 -2.48
C ASP A 86 -4.62 9.39 -1.07
N LEU A 87 -4.08 10.26 -0.21
CA LEU A 87 -3.84 9.94 1.20
C LEU A 87 -5.13 9.56 1.94
N GLY A 88 -6.19 10.38 1.80
CA GLY A 88 -7.46 10.16 2.50
C GLY A 88 -8.17 8.87 2.07
N GLN A 89 -8.11 8.54 0.78
CA GLN A 89 -8.65 7.29 0.25
C GLN A 89 -7.93 6.08 0.86
N LEU A 90 -6.59 6.01 0.73
CA LEU A 90 -5.83 4.89 1.28
C LEU A 90 -5.97 4.80 2.81
N TRP A 91 -6.03 5.94 3.50
CA TRP A 91 -6.28 5.99 4.94
C TRP A 91 -7.61 5.34 5.32
N ALA A 92 -8.69 5.66 4.61
CA ALA A 92 -10.01 5.08 4.86
C ALA A 92 -9.99 3.56 4.65
N TYR A 93 -9.35 3.08 3.58
CA TYR A 93 -9.18 1.65 3.33
C TYR A 93 -8.38 0.98 4.45
N CYS A 94 -7.29 1.61 4.90
CA CYS A 94 -6.49 1.09 6.01
C CYS A 94 -7.27 1.03 7.32
N LYS A 95 -8.12 2.02 7.60
CA LYS A 95 -8.96 2.03 8.81
C LYS A 95 -10.05 0.96 8.82
N LEU A 96 -10.57 0.59 7.64
CA LEU A 96 -11.58 -0.44 7.50
C LEU A 96 -10.97 -1.84 7.51
N VAL A 97 -9.92 -2.07 6.72
CA VAL A 97 -9.39 -3.40 6.45
C VAL A 97 -8.26 -3.80 7.42
N ASP A 98 -7.62 -2.84 8.07
CA ASP A 98 -6.47 -3.01 8.98
C ASP A 98 -5.31 -3.84 8.36
N PRO A 99 -4.79 -3.48 7.17
CA PRO A 99 -3.63 -4.15 6.58
C PRO A 99 -2.42 -4.06 7.51
N GLU A 100 -1.46 -4.96 7.35
CA GLU A 100 -0.20 -4.92 8.11
C GLU A 100 0.62 -3.69 7.71
N GLU A 101 0.76 -3.43 6.41
CA GLU A 101 1.37 -2.21 5.88
C GLU A 101 0.65 -1.72 4.62
N ALA A 102 0.75 -0.41 4.38
CA ALA A 102 0.18 0.22 3.20
C ALA A 102 1.15 1.26 2.66
N PHE A 103 1.23 1.34 1.34
CA PHE A 103 2.16 2.18 0.61
C PHE A 103 1.42 3.04 -0.41
N LEU A 104 1.77 4.32 -0.49
CA LEU A 104 1.29 5.25 -1.51
C LEU A 104 2.49 5.75 -2.31
N PHE A 105 2.64 5.23 -3.52
CA PHE A 105 3.79 5.50 -4.37
C PHE A 105 3.42 6.39 -5.54
N SER A 106 4.32 7.31 -5.90
CA SER A 106 4.15 8.14 -7.09
C SER A 106 5.41 8.19 -7.93
N SER A 107 5.26 8.09 -9.26
CA SER A 107 6.39 8.34 -10.19
C SER A 107 6.64 9.83 -10.47
N ALA A 108 5.76 10.73 -10.03
CA ALA A 108 5.87 12.18 -10.25
C ALA A 108 6.17 12.97 -8.96
N GLY A 109 6.27 12.28 -7.83
CA GLY A 109 6.70 12.81 -6.54
C GLY A 109 5.55 13.11 -5.56
N LEU A 110 5.94 13.52 -4.36
CA LEU A 110 5.03 13.62 -3.21
C LEU A 110 4.03 14.80 -3.26
N GLY A 111 4.11 15.68 -4.26
CA GLY A 111 3.13 16.75 -4.45
C GLY A 111 2.85 17.60 -3.20
N SER A 112 1.56 17.80 -2.89
CA SER A 112 1.13 18.53 -1.70
C SER A 112 1.48 17.80 -0.40
N LEU A 113 1.61 16.47 -0.44
CA LEU A 113 1.96 15.68 0.73
C LEU A 113 3.38 15.96 1.20
N ASN A 114 4.30 16.37 0.32
CA ASN A 114 5.65 16.79 0.72
C ASN A 114 5.60 17.91 1.77
N LYS A 115 4.76 18.93 1.55
CA LYS A 115 4.61 20.06 2.48
C LYS A 115 4.05 19.58 3.82
N LEU A 116 3.10 18.65 3.77
CA LEU A 116 2.46 18.09 4.96
C LEU A 116 3.43 17.29 5.82
N VAL A 117 4.19 16.36 5.23
CA VAL A 117 5.07 15.49 6.02
C VAL A 117 6.42 16.12 6.34
N ASN A 118 7.05 16.83 5.39
CA ASN A 118 8.41 17.33 5.56
C ASN A 118 8.45 18.76 6.13
N SER A 119 7.52 19.63 5.72
CA SER A 119 7.49 21.02 6.22
C SER A 119 6.66 21.15 7.50
N PHE A 120 5.44 20.61 7.51
CA PHE A 120 4.53 20.70 8.66
C PHE A 120 4.72 19.58 9.69
N ARG A 121 5.56 18.58 9.40
CA ARG A 121 5.85 17.46 10.30
C ARG A 121 4.60 16.69 10.73
N ARG A 122 3.59 16.62 9.86
CA ARG A 122 2.31 15.94 10.12
C ARG A 122 2.35 14.46 9.74
N GLU A 123 3.39 13.76 10.19
CA GLU A 123 3.50 12.31 10.00
C GLU A 123 2.41 11.53 10.76
N ASP A 124 1.77 12.14 11.75
CA ASP A 124 0.59 11.59 12.45
C ASP A 124 -0.58 11.33 11.48
N LEU A 125 -0.67 12.05 10.37
CA LEU A 125 -1.70 11.82 9.35
C LEU A 125 -1.48 10.53 8.55
N LEU A 126 -0.31 9.90 8.67
CA LEU A 126 -0.05 8.59 8.11
C LEU A 126 -0.53 7.47 9.04
N ASP A 127 -0.88 7.79 10.30
CA ASP A 127 -1.23 6.80 11.31
C ASP A 127 -2.64 6.24 11.07
N PHE A 128 -2.72 4.91 10.94
CA PHE A 128 -3.99 4.20 10.84
C PHE A 128 -4.16 3.12 11.92
N GLY A 129 -3.16 2.91 12.78
CA GLY A 129 -3.27 2.04 13.94
C GLY A 129 -4.34 2.47 14.97
N ASN A 130 -4.46 1.69 16.04
CA ASN A 130 -5.48 1.86 17.10
C ASN A 130 -4.89 2.32 18.45
N GLY A 131 -3.70 2.94 18.43
CA GLY A 131 -2.97 3.38 19.62
C GLY A 131 -2.24 2.26 20.38
N LYS A 132 -2.69 1.00 20.27
CA LYS A 132 -1.97 -0.17 20.81
C LYS A 132 -0.96 -0.74 19.82
N LYS A 133 -1.31 -0.72 18.53
CA LYS A 133 -0.41 -1.06 17.43
C LYS A 133 -0.15 0.21 16.63
N ILE A 134 1.12 0.59 16.53
CA ILE A 134 1.54 1.69 15.65
C ILE A 134 1.60 1.13 14.23
N LYS A 135 0.68 1.56 13.39
CA LYS A 135 0.68 1.29 11.95
C LYS A 135 0.60 2.61 11.20
N LYS A 136 1.49 2.78 10.22
CA LYS A 136 1.59 3.98 9.40
C LYS A 136 1.57 3.60 7.92
N MET A 137 0.86 4.37 7.11
CA MET A 137 1.05 4.36 5.66
C MET A 137 2.45 4.90 5.36
N LYS A 138 3.06 4.41 4.28
CA LYS A 138 4.34 4.91 3.79
C LYS A 138 4.15 5.57 2.45
N ILE A 139 4.59 6.82 2.32
CA ILE A 139 4.55 7.55 1.05
C ILE A 139 5.95 7.65 0.47
N ALA A 140 6.13 7.48 -0.83
CA ALA A 140 7.44 7.59 -1.47
C ALA A 140 7.36 7.90 -2.97
N LEU A 141 8.47 8.39 -3.52
CA LEU A 141 8.73 8.43 -4.95
C LEU A 141 9.09 7.03 -5.46
N TRP A 142 8.50 6.65 -6.58
CA TRP A 142 8.86 5.46 -7.35
C TRP A 142 9.82 5.82 -8.47
N ASP A 143 10.99 5.20 -8.49
CA ASP A 143 11.98 5.33 -9.57
C ASP A 143 11.61 4.37 -10.70
N VAL A 144 10.97 4.91 -11.74
CA VAL A 144 10.55 4.16 -12.95
C VAL A 144 11.71 3.59 -13.75
N THR A 145 12.93 4.12 -13.59
CA THR A 145 14.10 3.63 -14.34
C THR A 145 14.66 2.39 -13.66
N LYS A 146 14.63 2.36 -12.34
CA LYS A 146 15.15 1.27 -11.51
C LYS A 146 14.08 0.27 -11.06
N ASN A 147 12.80 0.56 -11.31
CA ASN A 147 11.66 -0.21 -10.82
C ASN A 147 11.74 -0.48 -9.31
N THR A 148 12.03 0.58 -8.55
CA THR A 148 12.15 0.48 -7.09
C THR A 148 11.73 1.78 -6.43
N VAL A 149 11.49 1.71 -5.13
CA VAL A 149 11.17 2.89 -4.32
C VAL A 149 12.44 3.69 -4.04
N ASP A 150 12.37 5.01 -4.18
CA ASP A 150 13.41 5.91 -3.67
C ASP A 150 13.28 6.02 -2.14
N LEU A 151 14.07 5.23 -1.42
CA LEU A 151 14.09 5.20 0.05
C LEU A 151 14.44 6.56 0.68
N SER A 152 15.17 7.43 -0.03
CA SER A 152 15.49 8.77 0.46
C SER A 152 14.24 9.66 0.53
N SER A 153 13.27 9.42 -0.35
CA SER A 153 11.98 10.13 -0.37
C SER A 153 10.93 9.55 0.59
N MET A 154 11.14 8.32 1.08
CA MET A 154 10.13 7.60 1.85
C MET A 154 9.84 8.26 3.21
N VAL A 155 8.57 8.38 3.56
CA VAL A 155 8.11 8.84 4.88
C VAL A 155 6.93 7.97 5.37
N PRO A 156 6.97 7.43 6.60
CA PRO A 156 8.12 7.40 7.51
C PRO A 156 9.25 6.51 6.96
N LYS A 157 10.45 6.61 7.55
CA LYS A 157 11.58 5.72 7.21
C LYS A 157 11.31 4.28 7.69
N ILE A 158 11.82 3.30 6.93
CA ILE A 158 11.83 1.85 7.28
C ILE A 158 13.06 1.55 8.11
#